data_AF-A0A1R4G8D3-F1
#
_entry.id   AF-A0A1R4G8D3-F1
#
_cell.length_a   1.000
_cell.length_b   1.000
_cell.length_c   1.000
_cell.angle_alpha   90.00
_cell.angle_beta   90.00
_cell.angle_gamma   90.00
#
_symmetry.space_group_name_H-M   'P 1'
#
loop_
_entity.id
_entity.type
_entity.pdbx_description
1 polymer ?
#
loop_
_entity_poly.entity_id
_entity_poly.type
_entity_poly.pdbx_seq_one_letter_code
_entity_poly.pdbx_strand_id
1 'polypeptide(L)'
;MLDRLKEIITDLCQKWEVELLEFNAEADHVHLLIEMHPNIMPSKFINNLKTVTSRLMRKEFAKHLATFYSKPVLWTRAYCLLTTGGATIDTIRQYIEKQERPD
;
A
#
# COMPACT_ATOMS: atom_id res chain seq x y z
N MET A 1 -12.49 -8.86 -10.22
CA MET A 1 -11.12 -8.32 -10.40
C MET A 1 -10.71 -7.45 -9.23
N LEU A 2 -11.56 -6.51 -8.81
CA LEU A 2 -11.28 -5.64 -7.67
C LEU A 2 -11.08 -6.43 -6.37
N ASP A 3 -11.98 -7.38 -6.06
CA ASP A 3 -11.84 -8.23 -4.86
C ASP A 3 -10.52 -9.02 -4.88
N ARG A 4 -10.17 -9.56 -6.05
CA ARG A 4 -8.91 -10.28 -6.22
C ARG A 4 -7.68 -9.38 -6.04
N LEU A 5 -7.76 -8.13 -6.52
CA LEU A 5 -6.71 -7.15 -6.29
C LEU A 5 -6.59 -6.80 -4.80
N LYS A 6 -7.72 -6.64 -4.10
CA LYS A 6 -7.77 -6.42 -2.65
C LYS A 6 -7.11 -7.58 -1.90
N GLU A 7 -7.45 -8.83 -2.22
CA GLU A 7 -6.83 -10.02 -1.62
C GLU A 7 -5.30 -10.01 -1.78
N ILE A 8 -4.80 -9.78 -3.00
CA ILE A 8 -3.36 -9.72 -3.27
C ILE A 8 -2.69 -8.60 -2.47
N ILE A 9 -3.33 -7.43 -2.37
CA ILE A 9 -2.82 -6.29 -1.60
C ILE A 9 -2.79 -6.62 -0.11
N THR A 10 -3.87 -7.19 0.44
CA THR A 10 -3.94 -7.60 1.85
C THR A 10 -2.82 -8.59 2.20
N ASP A 11 -2.63 -9.63 1.38
CA ASP A 11 -1.55 -10.61 1.56
C ASP A 11 -0.16 -9.95 1.51
N LEU A 12 0.00 -8.93 0.66
CA LEU A 12 1.27 -8.24 0.52
C LEU A 12 1.53 -7.30 1.69
N CYS A 13 0.51 -6.58 2.15
CA CYS A 13 0.58 -5.75 3.35
C CYS A 13 1.05 -6.59 4.55
N GLN A 14 0.44 -7.76 4.78
CA GLN A 14 0.85 -8.67 5.84
C GLN A 14 2.33 -9.11 5.74
N LYS A 15 2.81 -9.44 4.53
CA LYS A 15 4.22 -9.83 4.31
C LYS A 15 5.21 -8.70 4.54
N TRP A 16 4.76 -7.46 4.46
CA TRP A 16 5.55 -6.26 4.70
C TRP A 16 5.37 -5.70 6.11
N GLU A 17 4.58 -6.36 6.96
CA GLU A 17 4.21 -5.83 8.29
C GLU A 17 3.55 -4.43 8.19
N VAL A 18 2.76 -4.25 7.13
CA VAL A 18 1.91 -3.08 6.89
C VAL A 18 0.48 -3.49 7.16
N GLU A 19 -0.29 -2.65 7.84
CA GLU A 19 -1.72 -2.88 8.05
C GLU A 19 -2.52 -2.15 6.96
N LEU A 20 -3.46 -2.88 6.32
CA LEU A 20 -4.40 -2.29 5.37
C LEU A 20 -5.68 -1.91 6.12
N LEU A 21 -5.83 -0.62 6.41
CA LEU A 21 -6.96 -0.09 7.15
C LEU A 21 -8.19 0.07 6.24
N GLU A 22 -8.01 0.66 5.06
CA GLU A 22 -9.09 0.82 4.08
C GLU A 22 -8.60 0.59 2.65
N PHE A 23 -9.49 0.08 1.81
CA PHE A 23 -9.26 -0.14 0.39
C PHE A 23 -10.51 0.18 -0.41
N ASN A 24 -10.37 1.04 -1.41
CA ASN A 24 -11.41 1.30 -2.39
C ASN A 24 -10.80 1.60 -3.76
N ALA A 25 -11.63 1.64 -4.80
CA ALA A 25 -11.16 1.88 -6.16
C ALA A 25 -12.20 2.57 -7.03
N GLU A 26 -11.69 3.21 -8.08
CA GLU A 26 -12.46 3.72 -9.21
C GLU A 26 -12.13 2.87 -10.45
N ALA A 27 -12.66 3.28 -11.61
CA ALA A 27 -12.47 2.54 -12.85
C ALA A 27 -10.99 2.47 -13.30
N ASP A 28 -10.17 3.45 -12.92
CA ASP A 28 -8.81 3.62 -13.42
C ASP A 28 -7.71 3.73 -12.33
N HIS A 29 -8.08 3.77 -11.04
CA HIS A 29 -7.12 3.84 -9.94
C HIS A 29 -7.66 3.24 -8.62
N VAL A 30 -6.75 3.03 -7.67
CA VAL A 30 -7.05 2.47 -6.34
C VAL A 30 -6.57 3.42 -5.24
N HIS A 31 -7.31 3.41 -4.12
CA HIS A 31 -6.99 4.15 -2.90
C HIS A 31 -6.75 3.16 -1.76
N LEU A 32 -5.66 3.38 -1.03
CA LEU A 32 -5.28 2.57 0.13
C LEU A 32 -5.03 3.49 1.31
N LEU A 33 -5.67 3.21 2.44
CA LEU A 33 -5.26 3.73 3.74
C LEU A 33 -4.47 2.64 4.44
N ILE A 34 -3.23 2.93 4.79
CA ILE A 34 -2.30 1.97 5.38
C ILE A 34 -1.63 2.55 6.63
N GLU A 35 -1.37 1.69 7.59
CA GLU A 35 -0.49 1.96 8.72
C GLU A 35 0.81 1.19 8.52
N MET A 36 1.94 1.88 8.71
CA MET A 36 3.27 1.32 8.45
C MET A 36 4.24 1.69 9.56
N HIS A 37 5.12 0.76 9.91
CA HIS A 37 6.18 1.03 10.85
C HIS A 37 7.22 2.01 10.25
N PRO A 38 7.80 2.96 11.02
CA PRO A 38 8.71 3.98 10.50
C PRO A 38 10.00 3.48 9.83
N ASN A 39 10.39 2.22 10.06
CA ASN A 39 11.55 1.59 9.40
C ASN A 39 11.24 1.17 7.95
N ILE A 40 9.97 1.15 7.55
CA ILE A 40 9.53 0.79 6.21
C ILE A 40 9.68 2.01 5.31
N MET A 41 10.41 1.86 4.21
CA MET A 41 10.49 2.90 3.20
C MET A 41 9.24 2.88 2.31
N PRO A 42 8.37 3.91 2.34
CA PRO A 42 7.08 3.87 1.65
C PRO A 42 7.22 3.65 0.15
N SER A 43 8.23 4.27 -0.48
CA SER A 43 8.49 4.14 -1.91
C SER A 43 8.87 2.71 -2.32
N LYS A 44 9.60 1.96 -1.47
CA LYS A 44 9.93 0.55 -1.73
C LYS A 44 8.69 -0.33 -1.63
N PHE A 45 7.86 -0.12 -0.61
CA PHE A 45 6.59 -0.83 -0.45
C PHE A 45 5.68 -0.60 -1.65
N ILE A 46 5.42 0.65 -2.03
CA ILE A 46 4.55 1.01 -3.16
C ILE A 46 5.07 0.41 -4.47
N ASN A 47 6.38 0.45 -4.72
CA ASN A 47 6.97 -0.15 -5.92
C ASN A 47 6.79 -1.67 -5.94
N ASN A 48 6.97 -2.34 -4.81
CA ASN A 48 6.74 -3.78 -4.69
C ASN A 48 5.26 -4.12 -4.92
N LEU A 49 4.35 -3.37 -4.29
CA LEU A 49 2.90 -3.51 -4.46
C LEU A 49 2.50 -3.42 -5.92
N LYS A 50 2.92 -2.36 -6.63
CA LYS A 50 2.60 -2.17 -8.05
C LYS A 50 3.20 -3.29 -8.92
N THR A 51 4.40 -3.77 -8.58
CA THR A 51 5.07 -4.85 -9.34
C THR A 51 4.36 -6.19 -9.17
N VAL A 52 4.08 -6.59 -7.93
CA VAL A 52 3.44 -7.87 -7.62
C VAL A 52 2.02 -7.91 -8.18
N THR A 53 1.22 -6.87 -7.92
CA THR A 53 -0.16 -6.78 -8.43
C THR A 53 -0.20 -6.74 -9.95
N SER A 54 0.68 -5.97 -10.60
CA SER A 54 0.79 -5.95 -12.07
C SER A 54 1.05 -7.36 -12.63
N ARG A 55 1.97 -8.12 -12.03
CA ARG A 55 2.31 -9.47 -12.50
C ARG A 55 1.16 -10.46 -12.30
N LEU A 56 0.56 -10.49 -11.11
CA LEU A 56 -0.49 -11.46 -10.77
C LEU A 56 -1.79 -11.16 -11.50
N MET A 57 -2.24 -9.90 -11.51
CA MET A 57 -3.47 -9.52 -12.21
C MET A 57 -3.36 -9.73 -13.72
N ARG A 58 -2.20 -9.45 -14.33
CA ARG A 58 -2.00 -9.74 -15.77
C ARG A 58 -1.94 -11.23 -16.06
N LYS A 59 -1.46 -12.05 -15.13
CA LYS A 59 -1.48 -13.51 -15.29
C LYS A 59 -2.91 -14.05 -15.21
N GLU A 60 -3.69 -13.59 -14.25
CA GLU A 60 -5.05 -14.11 -13.98
C GLU A 60 -6.11 -13.53 -14.95
N PHE A 61 -5.95 -12.26 -15.37
CA PHE A 61 -6.96 -11.53 -16.15
C PHE A 61 -6.44 -11.09 -17.53
N ALA A 62 -5.44 -11.78 -18.10
CA ALA A 62 -4.79 -11.42 -19.37
C ALA A 62 -5.78 -11.09 -20.50
N LYS A 63 -6.79 -11.94 -20.71
CA LYS A 63 -7.79 -11.78 -21.77
C LYS A 63 -8.62 -10.51 -21.62
N HIS A 64 -9.03 -10.19 -20.39
CA HIS A 64 -9.80 -8.99 -20.10
C HIS A 64 -8.92 -7.74 -20.22
N LEU A 65 -7.71 -7.76 -19.67
CA LEU A 65 -6.82 -6.60 -19.72
C LEU A 65 -6.36 -6.26 -21.14
N ALA A 66 -6.23 -7.26 -22.01
CA ALA A 66 -5.87 -7.06 -23.41
C ALA A 66 -6.91 -6.22 -24.19
N THR A 67 -8.16 -6.09 -23.70
CA THR A 67 -9.17 -5.23 -24.34
C THR A 67 -8.97 -3.75 -24.05
N PHE A 68 -8.21 -3.40 -23.02
CA PHE A 68 -7.98 -2.02 -22.59
C PHE A 68 -6.60 -1.49 -22.99
N TYR A 69 -5.57 -2.35 -22.95
CA TYR A 69 -4.20 -1.94 -23.27
C TYR A 69 -3.36 -3.09 -23.86
N SER A 70 -2.55 -2.75 -24.85
CA SER A 70 -1.66 -3.68 -25.57
C SER A 70 -0.29 -3.85 -24.92
N LYS A 71 0.07 -2.98 -23.97
CA LYS A 71 1.35 -3.04 -23.26
C LYS A 71 1.25 -3.96 -22.03
N PRO A 72 2.34 -4.66 -21.66
CA PRO A 72 2.36 -5.54 -20.50
C PRO A 72 2.50 -4.75 -19.18
N VAL A 73 1.60 -3.79 -18.94
CA VAL A 73 1.59 -2.92 -17.77
C VAL A 73 0.19 -2.86 -17.17
N LEU A 74 0.09 -2.68 -15.86
CA LEU A 74 -1.16 -2.43 -15.14
C LEU A 74 -1.20 -1.02 -14.57
N TRP A 75 -0.06 -0.56 -14.04
CA TRP A 75 0.06 0.73 -13.39
C TRP A 75 0.94 1.68 -14.19
N THR A 76 0.63 2.98 -14.09
CA THR A 76 1.57 4.03 -14.48
C THR A 76 2.79 4.03 -13.52
N ARG A 77 3.83 4.79 -13.84
CA ARG A 77 4.99 4.93 -12.93
C ARG A 77 4.65 5.76 -11.68
N ALA A 78 3.80 6.77 -11.83
CA ALA A 78 3.43 7.70 -10.77
C ALA A 78 2.57 7.05 -9.66
N TYR A 79 2.61 7.63 -8.47
CA TYR A 79 1.73 7.32 -7.35
C TYR A 79 1.54 8.59 -6.51
N CYS A 80 0.42 8.67 -5.78
CA CYS A 80 0.18 9.70 -4.79
C CYS A 80 0.44 9.11 -3.39
N LEU A 81 1.16 9.82 -2.54
CA LEU A 81 1.39 9.45 -1.15
C LEU A 81 1.14 10.68 -0.28
N LEU A 82 0.18 10.56 0.64
CA LEU A 82 -0.22 11.61 1.56
C LEU A 82 -0.16 11.05 2.98
N THR A 83 0.47 11.77 3.90
CA THR A 83 0.46 11.42 5.32
C THR A 83 -0.82 11.92 5.96
N THR A 84 -1.47 11.10 6.78
CA THR A 84 -2.61 11.53 7.60
C THR A 84 -2.23 11.39 9.06
N GLY A 85 -2.57 12.38 9.89
CA GLY A 85 -2.20 12.42 11.29
C GLY A 85 -0.83 13.06 11.56
N GLY A 86 -0.82 14.09 12.42
CA GLY A 86 0.36 14.48 13.17
C GLY A 86 0.21 13.92 14.59
N ALA A 87 1.27 13.32 15.15
CA ALA A 87 1.29 13.06 16.58
C ALA A 87 1.11 14.41 17.29
N THR A 88 0.08 14.53 18.14
CA THR A 88 -0.07 15.75 18.93
C THR A 88 1.13 15.87 19.86
N ILE A 89 1.44 17.09 20.30
CA ILE A 89 2.50 17.32 21.30
C ILE A 89 2.26 16.43 22.52
N ASP A 90 1.00 16.19 22.89
CA ASP A 90 0.63 15.32 24.01
C ASP A 90 0.97 13.84 23.77
N THR A 91 0.73 13.31 22.57
CA THR A 91 1.14 11.94 22.20
C THR A 91 2.65 11.77 22.29
N ILE A 92 3.42 12.76 21.82
CA ILE A 92 4.89 12.74 21.89
C ILE A 92 5.36 12.83 23.34
N ARG A 93 4.76 13.71 24.16
CA ARG A 93 5.11 13.86 25.57
C ARG A 93 4.89 12.55 26.35
N GLN A 94 3.73 11.92 26.19
CA GLN A 94 3.43 10.65 26.83
C GLN A 94 4.36 9.53 26.38
N TYR A 95 4.75 9.51 25.09
CA TYR A 95 5.74 8.55 24.60
C TYR A 95 7.09 8.73 25.32
N ILE A 96 7.57 9.97 25.46
CA ILE A 96 8.84 10.30 26.15
C ILE A 96 8.78 9.90 27.62
N GLU A 97 7.70 10.24 28.33
CA GLU A 97 7.52 9.91 29.75
C GLU A 97 7.47 8.40 30.02
N LYS A 98 7.03 7.60 29.04
CA LYS A 98 6.95 6.14 29.14
C LYS A 98 8.25 5.42 28.77
N GLN A 99 9.28 6.13 28.28
CA GLN A 99 10.57 5.51 28.02
C GLN A 99 11.33 5.33 29.34
N GLU A 100 11.88 4.14 29.58
CA GLU A 100 12.76 3.89 30.72
C GLU A 100 13.99 4.79 30.66
N ARG A 101 14.33 5.42 31.78
CA ARG A 101 15.59 6.16 31.90
C ARG A 101 16.71 5.16 32.21
N PRO A 102 17.79 5.12 31.42
CA PRO A 102 18.99 4.38 31.80
C PRO A 102 19.62 5.01 33.06
N ASP A 103 20.28 4.20 33.88
CA ASP A 103 21.11 4.64 35.01
C ASP A 103 22.34 5.45 34.56
#